data_AF-A0A0K3BPU9-F1
#
_entry.id   AF-A0A0K3BPU9-F1
#
_cell.length_a   1.000
_cell.length_b   1.000
_cell.length_c   1.000
_cell.angle_alpha   90.00
_cell.angle_beta   90.00
_cell.angle_gamma   90.00
#
_symmetry.space_group_name_H-M   'P 1'
#
loop_
_entity.id
_entity.type
_entity.pdbx_description
1 polymer ?
#
loop_
_entity_poly.entity_id
_entity_poly.type
_entity_poly.pdbx_seq_one_letter_code
_entity_poly.pdbx_strand_id
1 'polypeptide(L)'
;MLQVAADGRWEVAEVVPLTEPARPVVERVAQVAGDDLAVEVLWPGQAFVGVRWPADSWEQAVDAVSRVVADPGTRDVEASLLALLGSTPSSELEFVDLGAVNAWRSIGPERLWQRGAAPTAQATDSVLARRPDLAGCPHPLAVELGVTIPRPCWVGVYVSPASGPVHRLVTDVLDRVV
;
A
#
# COMPACT_ATOMS: atom_id res chain seq x y z
N MET A 1 6.81 1.32 10.42
CA MET A 1 7.63 0.15 10.01
C MET A 1 7.80 0.19 8.50
N LEU A 2 8.81 -0.48 7.96
CA LEU A 2 9.03 -0.56 6.51
C LEU A 2 8.80 -1.99 6.04
N GLN A 3 8.20 -2.16 4.86
CA GLN A 3 8.12 -3.44 4.16
C GLN A 3 8.74 -3.31 2.78
N VAL A 4 9.41 -4.38 2.34
CA VAL A 4 9.99 -4.48 1.00
C VAL A 4 9.55 -5.80 0.38
N ALA A 5 8.98 -5.74 -0.82
CA ALA A 5 8.46 -6.90 -1.52
C ALA A 5 9.01 -6.98 -2.95
N ALA A 6 9.39 -8.18 -3.35
CA ALA A 6 9.67 -8.53 -4.74
C ALA A 6 8.35 -8.67 -5.50
N ASP A 7 8.22 -7.99 -6.64
CA ASP A 7 7.07 -8.03 -7.55
C ASP A 7 5.73 -7.69 -6.86
N GLY A 8 5.75 -6.89 -5.79
CA GLY A 8 4.57 -6.62 -4.97
C GLY A 8 3.99 -7.84 -4.25
N ARG A 9 4.80 -8.86 -3.92
CA ARG A 9 4.40 -10.04 -3.13
C ARG A 9 4.41 -9.77 -1.63
N TRP A 10 3.41 -9.04 -1.15
CA TRP A 10 3.33 -8.60 0.25
C TRP A 10 3.26 -9.74 1.27
N GLU A 11 2.72 -10.90 0.90
CA GLU A 11 2.60 -12.08 1.77
C GLU A 11 3.96 -12.60 2.28
N VAL A 12 5.03 -12.29 1.56
CA VAL A 12 6.40 -12.71 1.86
C VAL A 12 7.35 -11.52 1.96
N ALA A 13 6.82 -10.30 2.13
CA ALA A 13 7.63 -9.10 2.24
C ALA A 13 8.59 -9.18 3.44
N GLU A 14 9.79 -8.66 3.26
CA GLU A 14 10.70 -8.45 4.38
C GLU A 14 10.27 -7.19 5.15
N VAL A 15 10.25 -7.31 6.49
CA VAL A 15 9.83 -6.22 7.38
C VAL A 15 11.07 -5.66 8.09
N VAL A 16 11.21 -4.33 8.07
CA VAL A 16 12.34 -3.63 8.71
C VAL A 16 11.80 -2.60 9.70
N PRO A 17 12.27 -2.61 10.96
CA PRO A 17 12.05 -1.48 11.85
C PRO A 17 12.64 -0.20 11.26
N LEU A 18 11.95 0.94 11.39
CA LEU A 18 12.48 2.23 10.89
C LEU A 18 13.73 2.70 11.65
N THR A 19 14.15 1.98 12.69
CA THR A 19 15.37 2.23 13.46
C THR A 19 16.59 1.47 12.92
N GLU A 20 16.40 0.59 11.94
CA GLU A 20 17.46 -0.27 11.40
C GLU A 20 17.86 0.14 9.98
N PRO A 21 19.11 -0.14 9.56
CA PRO A 21 19.53 0.09 8.18
C PRO A 21 18.72 -0.78 7.21
N ALA A 22 17.99 -0.16 6.30
CA ALA A 22 17.15 -0.88 5.34
C ALA A 22 17.91 -1.38 4.09
N ARG A 23 19.10 -0.83 3.80
CA ARG A 23 19.89 -1.19 2.62
C ARG A 23 20.08 -2.71 2.45
N PRO A 24 20.54 -3.47 3.46
CA PRO A 24 20.75 -4.91 3.28
C PRO A 24 19.48 -5.69 2.93
N VAL A 25 18.32 -5.20 3.37
CA VAL A 25 17.01 -5.81 3.09
C VAL A 25 16.59 -5.51 1.66
N VAL A 26 16.66 -4.24 1.26
CA VAL A 26 16.34 -3.82 -0.11
C VAL A 26 17.22 -4.55 -1.13
N GLU A 27 18.52 -4.66 -0.86
CA GLU A 27 19.47 -5.41 -1.70
C GLU A 27 19.09 -6.88 -1.86
N ARG A 28 18.76 -7.57 -0.76
CA ARG A 28 18.34 -8.99 -0.82
C ARG A 28 17.05 -9.18 -1.58
N VAL A 29 16.04 -8.33 -1.34
CA VAL A 29 14.75 -8.45 -2.03
C VAL A 29 14.91 -8.16 -3.52
N ALA A 30 15.75 -7.18 -3.90
CA ALA A 30 16.04 -6.89 -5.30
C ALA A 30 16.71 -8.06 -6.04
N GLN A 31 17.52 -8.89 -5.36
CA GLN A 31 18.16 -10.06 -5.98
C GLN A 31 17.16 -11.16 -6.40
N VAL A 32 15.98 -11.20 -5.79
CA VAL A 32 14.94 -12.19 -6.08
C VAL A 32 13.73 -11.61 -6.82
N ALA A 33 13.69 -10.28 -7.01
CA ALA A 33 12.68 -9.61 -7.79
C ALA A 33 12.86 -9.90 -9.28
N GLY A 34 11.76 -10.23 -9.96
CA GLY A 34 11.77 -10.42 -11.41
C GLY A 34 11.63 -9.09 -12.14
N ASP A 35 10.58 -8.34 -11.80
CA ASP A 35 10.13 -7.15 -12.52
C ASP A 35 10.29 -5.89 -11.68
N ASP A 36 9.82 -5.93 -10.43
CA ASP A 36 9.74 -4.74 -9.59
C ASP A 36 10.10 -4.97 -8.13
N LEU A 37 10.52 -3.89 -7.49
CA LEU A 37 10.71 -3.76 -6.06
C LEU A 37 9.65 -2.79 -5.54
N ALA A 38 8.80 -3.28 -4.64
CA ALA A 38 7.80 -2.47 -3.96
C ALA A 38 8.25 -2.19 -2.52
N VAL A 39 8.13 -0.94 -2.09
CA VAL A 39 8.43 -0.54 -0.71
C VAL A 39 7.21 0.14 -0.10
N GLU A 40 6.92 -0.18 1.16
CA GLU A 40 5.88 0.47 1.95
C GLU A 40 6.42 1.00 3.28
N VAL A 41 5.91 2.16 3.69
CA VAL A 41 5.99 2.67 5.06
C VAL A 41 4.62 2.50 5.69
N LEU A 42 4.55 1.80 6.81
CA LEU A 42 3.29 1.46 7.47
C LEU A 42 3.17 2.08 8.86
N TRP A 43 1.96 2.57 9.13
CA TRP A 43 1.42 2.93 10.44
C TRP A 43 0.24 1.98 10.72
N PRO A 44 0.51 0.81 11.33
CA PRO A 44 -0.49 -0.25 11.47
C PRO A 44 -1.81 0.22 12.07
N GLY A 45 -2.91 -0.15 11.42
CA GLY A 45 -4.28 0.24 11.81
C GLY A 45 -4.66 1.69 11.48
N GLN A 46 -3.77 2.47 10.83
CA GLN A 46 -4.04 3.84 10.41
C GLN A 46 -3.90 3.98 8.90
N ALA A 47 -2.67 3.90 8.38
CA ALA A 47 -2.38 4.09 6.97
C ALA A 47 -1.09 3.38 6.55
N PHE A 48 -0.83 3.35 5.25
CA PHE A 48 0.47 3.03 4.67
C PHE A 48 0.65 3.82 3.37
N VAL A 49 1.90 4.00 2.97
CA VAL A 49 2.23 4.56 1.65
C VAL A 49 3.26 3.67 1.00
N GLY A 50 3.16 3.51 -0.31
CA GLY A 50 4.11 2.69 -1.03
C GLY A 50 4.43 3.19 -2.42
N VAL A 51 5.57 2.72 -2.91
CA VAL A 51 6.12 3.09 -4.21
C VAL A 51 6.74 1.84 -4.84
N ARG A 52 6.65 1.72 -6.16
CA ARG A 52 7.36 0.70 -6.94
C ARG A 52 8.51 1.29 -7.74
N TRP A 53 9.57 0.51 -7.82
CA TRP A 53 10.70 0.72 -8.72
C TRP A 53 10.87 -0.51 -9.60
N PRO A 54 11.32 -0.33 -10.86
CA PRO A 54 11.89 -1.44 -11.61
C PRO A 54 13.01 -2.11 -10.80
N ALA A 55 13.14 -3.43 -10.91
CA ALA A 55 14.15 -4.19 -10.16
C ALA A 55 15.59 -3.70 -10.43
N ASP A 56 15.88 -3.22 -11.66
CA ASP A 56 17.19 -2.67 -12.03
C ASP A 56 17.50 -1.30 -11.39
N SER A 57 16.51 -0.65 -10.79
CA SER A 57 16.58 0.67 -10.19
C SER A 57 16.62 0.61 -8.65
N TRP A 58 16.97 -0.54 -8.08
CA TRP A 58 16.94 -0.79 -6.63
C TRP A 58 17.84 0.16 -5.82
N GLU A 59 18.95 0.65 -6.38
CA GLU A 59 19.80 1.64 -5.69
C GLU A 59 19.02 2.94 -5.39
N GLN A 60 18.16 3.38 -6.32
CA GLN A 60 17.29 4.53 -6.08
C GLN A 60 16.26 4.26 -4.98
N ALA A 61 15.78 3.02 -4.87
CA ALA A 61 14.90 2.61 -3.79
C ALA A 61 15.63 2.62 -2.45
N VAL A 62 16.90 2.18 -2.39
CA VAL A 62 17.73 2.28 -1.17
C VAL A 62 17.88 3.73 -0.72
N ASP A 63 18.20 4.64 -1.64
CA ASP A 63 18.36 6.05 -1.32
C ASP A 63 17.04 6.66 -0.82
N ALA A 64 15.93 6.28 -1.45
CA ALA A 64 14.58 6.68 -1.05
C ALA A 64 14.23 6.21 0.36
N VAL A 65 14.47 4.94 0.66
CA VAL A 65 14.23 4.39 2.00
C VAL A 65 15.16 5.03 3.03
N SER A 66 16.40 5.33 2.66
CA SER A 66 17.35 5.98 3.56
C SER A 66 16.89 7.39 3.94
N ARG A 67 16.28 8.14 3.02
CA ARG A 67 15.64 9.43 3.31
C ARG A 67 14.48 9.29 4.29
N VAL A 68 13.62 8.29 4.09
CA VAL A 68 12.53 7.98 5.03
C VAL A 68 13.13 7.70 6.41
N VAL A 69 14.02 6.72 6.55
CA VAL A 69 14.60 6.34 7.85
C VAL A 69 15.29 7.50 8.57
N ALA A 70 15.94 8.40 7.82
CA ALA A 70 16.63 9.57 8.39
C ALA A 70 15.68 10.70 8.82
N ASP A 71 14.42 10.70 8.36
CA ASP A 71 13.47 11.77 8.65
C ASP A 71 12.67 11.49 9.94
N PRO A 72 12.82 12.31 11.01
CA PRO A 72 11.96 12.21 12.19
C PRO A 72 10.48 12.47 11.90
N GLY A 73 10.16 13.08 10.74
CA GLY A 73 8.83 13.28 10.17
C GLY A 73 8.16 12.04 9.59
N THR A 74 8.78 10.85 9.67
CA THR A 74 8.21 9.53 9.29
C THR A 74 6.94 9.08 10.03
N ARG A 75 6.32 9.99 10.77
CA ARG A 75 4.96 9.85 11.30
C ARG A 75 3.90 10.45 10.39
N ASP A 76 4.32 11.18 9.36
CA ASP A 76 3.47 11.84 8.37
C ASP A 76 3.43 11.03 7.07
N VAL A 77 2.21 10.75 6.61
CA VAL A 77 1.89 10.01 5.39
C VAL A 77 2.43 10.73 4.16
N GLU A 78 2.18 12.04 4.05
CA GLU A 78 2.59 12.84 2.90
C GLU A 78 4.10 12.99 2.83
N ALA A 79 4.74 13.31 3.96
CA ALA A 79 6.20 13.45 4.03
C ALA A 79 6.91 12.14 3.66
N SER A 80 6.38 10.99 4.12
CA SER A 80 6.96 9.68 3.79
C SER A 80 6.79 9.32 2.32
N LEU A 81 5.62 9.59 1.73
CA LEU A 81 5.39 9.35 0.30
C LEU A 81 6.32 10.24 -0.54
N LEU A 82 6.45 11.51 -0.18
CA LEU A 82 7.36 12.44 -0.85
C LEU A 82 8.83 11.98 -0.72
N ALA A 83 9.24 11.51 0.45
CA ALA A 83 10.59 10.99 0.67
C ALA A 83 10.88 9.74 -0.18
N LEU A 84 9.91 8.83 -0.28
CA LEU A 84 10.00 7.66 -1.15
C LEU A 84 10.07 8.06 -2.63
N LEU A 85 9.15 8.91 -3.11
CA LEU A 85 9.08 9.31 -4.51
C LEU A 85 10.25 10.20 -4.94
N GLY A 86 10.74 11.06 -4.05
CA GLY A 86 11.70 12.13 -4.35
C GLY A 86 11.10 13.33 -5.08
N SER A 87 9.79 13.34 -5.32
CA SER A 87 9.04 14.42 -5.96
C SER A 87 7.54 14.30 -5.67
N THR A 88 6.79 15.37 -5.92
CA THR A 88 5.34 15.39 -5.69
C THR A 88 4.63 14.42 -6.66
N PRO A 89 3.77 13.51 -6.15
CA PRO A 89 2.95 12.66 -7.01
C PRO A 89 1.91 13.49 -7.78
N SER A 90 1.39 12.93 -8.87
CA SER A 90 0.23 13.52 -9.54
C SER A 90 -0.97 13.61 -8.60
N SER A 91 -1.73 14.70 -8.70
CA SER A 91 -3.03 14.84 -8.03
C SER A 91 -4.15 14.05 -8.72
N GLU A 92 -3.88 13.48 -9.89
CA GLU A 92 -4.86 12.71 -10.64
C GLU A 92 -4.88 11.25 -10.18
N LEU A 93 -5.86 10.90 -9.36
CA LEU A 93 -6.12 9.52 -8.96
C LEU A 93 -6.38 8.62 -10.18
N GLU A 94 -5.84 7.40 -10.15
CA GLU A 94 -6.02 6.43 -11.23
C GLU A 94 -6.94 5.29 -10.85
N PHE A 95 -6.88 4.86 -9.60
CA PHE A 95 -7.76 3.82 -9.09
C PHE A 95 -7.92 3.86 -7.58
N VAL A 96 -9.00 3.22 -7.14
CA VAL A 96 -9.31 2.93 -5.74
C VAL A 96 -9.60 1.44 -5.63
N ASP A 97 -8.79 0.72 -4.87
CA ASP A 97 -8.93 -0.72 -4.63
C ASP A 97 -9.22 -1.02 -3.16
N LEU A 98 -10.15 -1.94 -2.89
CA LEU A 98 -10.34 -2.55 -1.57
C LEU A 98 -9.57 -3.86 -1.52
N GLY A 99 -8.74 -4.04 -0.51
CA GLY A 99 -7.90 -5.23 -0.40
C GLY A 99 -7.56 -5.63 1.03
N ALA A 100 -7.11 -6.88 1.17
CA ALA A 100 -6.55 -7.42 2.39
C ALA A 100 -5.04 -7.11 2.46
N VAL A 101 -4.64 -6.32 3.47
CA VAL A 101 -3.27 -5.90 3.68
C VAL A 101 -2.38 -7.12 3.93
N ASN A 102 -1.23 -7.17 3.24
CA ASN A 102 -0.32 -8.32 3.22
C ASN A 102 -0.92 -9.63 2.69
N ALA A 103 -2.06 -9.58 1.99
CA ALA A 103 -2.73 -10.73 1.37
C ALA A 103 -3.35 -10.36 0.00
N TRP A 104 -2.77 -9.37 -0.68
CA TRP A 104 -3.28 -8.84 -1.95
C TRP A 104 -3.31 -9.87 -3.07
N ARG A 105 -2.37 -10.81 -3.14
CA ARG A 105 -2.37 -11.87 -4.17
C ARG A 105 -3.18 -13.08 -3.74
N SER A 106 -3.16 -13.43 -2.45
CA SER A 106 -3.85 -14.62 -1.94
C SER A 106 -5.37 -14.42 -1.83
N ILE A 107 -5.81 -13.22 -1.45
CA ILE A 107 -7.24 -12.87 -1.37
C ILE A 107 -7.69 -12.12 -2.61
N GLY A 108 -6.84 -11.29 -3.21
CA GLY A 108 -7.17 -10.53 -4.42
C GLY A 108 -7.97 -9.25 -4.10
N PRO A 109 -7.54 -8.09 -4.61
CA PRO A 109 -8.28 -6.85 -4.41
C PRO A 109 -9.50 -6.73 -5.31
N GLU A 110 -10.35 -5.78 -4.95
CA GLU A 110 -11.53 -5.39 -5.72
C GLU A 110 -11.50 -3.91 -6.06
N ARG A 111 -11.67 -3.62 -7.35
CA ARG A 111 -11.74 -2.26 -7.88
C ARG A 111 -13.05 -1.60 -7.47
N LEU A 112 -12.96 -0.59 -6.62
CA LEU A 112 -14.10 0.28 -6.27
C LEU A 112 -14.30 1.37 -7.31
N TRP A 113 -13.20 1.94 -7.82
CA TRP A 113 -13.24 3.00 -8.81
C TRP A 113 -11.96 3.03 -9.65
N GLN A 114 -12.07 3.46 -10.90
CA GLN A 114 -10.91 3.77 -11.76
C GLN A 114 -11.16 5.01 -12.59
N ARG A 115 -10.09 5.67 -13.00
CA ARG A 115 -10.14 6.86 -13.86
C ARG A 115 -10.98 6.60 -15.10
N GLY A 116 -11.87 7.55 -15.40
CA GLY A 116 -12.83 7.45 -16.50
C GLY A 116 -14.14 6.74 -16.14
N ALA A 117 -14.26 6.14 -14.95
CA ALA A 117 -15.52 5.66 -14.41
C ALA A 117 -16.21 6.75 -13.55
N ALA A 118 -17.55 6.73 -13.51
CA ALA A 118 -18.29 7.53 -12.54
C ALA A 118 -18.19 6.85 -11.16
N PRO A 119 -17.80 7.57 -10.10
CA PRO A 119 -17.87 7.03 -8.74
C PRO A 119 -19.33 6.80 -8.37
N THR A 120 -19.63 5.66 -7.76
CA THR A 120 -20.99 5.32 -7.32
C THR A 120 -20.92 4.68 -5.94
N ALA A 121 -21.74 5.15 -5.00
CA ALA A 121 -21.92 4.51 -3.70
C ALA A 121 -22.28 3.00 -3.82
N GLN A 122 -22.97 2.63 -4.90
CA GLN A 122 -23.35 1.25 -5.18
C GLN A 122 -22.16 0.33 -5.52
N ALA A 123 -20.98 0.87 -5.84
CA ALA A 123 -19.80 0.07 -6.19
C ALA A 123 -19.36 -0.80 -5.00
N THR A 124 -19.34 -0.23 -3.80
CA THR A 124 -18.98 -0.92 -2.56
C THR A 124 -19.96 -2.04 -2.24
N ASP A 125 -21.27 -1.75 -2.21
CA ASP A 125 -22.30 -2.76 -1.95
C ASP A 125 -22.24 -3.92 -2.95
N SER A 126 -22.03 -3.59 -4.22
CA SER A 126 -21.92 -4.58 -5.29
C SER A 126 -20.67 -5.45 -5.14
N VAL A 127 -19.56 -4.86 -4.70
CA VAL A 127 -18.32 -5.61 -4.40
C VAL A 127 -18.55 -6.55 -3.22
N LEU A 128 -19.13 -6.07 -2.12
CA LEU A 128 -19.36 -6.89 -0.92
C LEU A 128 -20.38 -8.01 -1.16
N ALA A 129 -21.36 -7.79 -2.03
CA ALA A 129 -22.28 -8.85 -2.46
C ALA A 129 -21.56 -9.98 -3.22
N ARG A 130 -20.52 -9.66 -4.01
CA ARG A 130 -19.72 -10.64 -4.77
C ARG A 130 -18.57 -11.23 -3.96
N ARG A 131 -18.05 -10.48 -2.99
CA ARG A 131 -16.87 -10.78 -2.16
C ARG A 131 -17.19 -10.68 -0.68
N PRO A 132 -18.04 -11.58 -0.15
CA PRO A 132 -18.40 -11.58 1.27
C PRO A 132 -17.19 -11.85 2.18
N ASP A 133 -16.12 -12.45 1.65
CA ASP A 133 -14.83 -12.63 2.33
C ASP A 133 -14.15 -11.29 2.67
N LEU A 134 -14.40 -10.23 1.89
CA LEU A 134 -13.91 -8.88 2.19
C LEU A 134 -14.77 -8.14 3.22
N ALA A 135 -15.96 -8.65 3.58
CA ALA A 135 -16.72 -8.10 4.70
C ALA A 135 -16.14 -8.54 6.06
N GLY A 136 -15.44 -9.67 6.10
CA GLY A 136 -14.80 -10.23 7.30
C GLY A 136 -13.61 -11.11 6.92
N CYS A 137 -12.40 -10.62 7.18
CA CYS A 137 -11.14 -11.20 6.70
C CYS A 137 -10.19 -11.52 7.88
N PRO A 138 -9.36 -12.58 7.82
CA PRO A 138 -8.32 -12.81 8.82
C PRO A 138 -7.16 -11.78 8.75
N HIS A 139 -7.12 -10.96 7.70
CA HIS A 139 -6.16 -9.88 7.52
C HIS A 139 -6.84 -8.51 7.65
N PRO A 140 -6.12 -7.46 8.10
CA PRO A 140 -6.63 -6.10 8.04
C PRO A 140 -7.04 -5.73 6.60
N LEU A 141 -8.10 -4.95 6.48
CA LEU A 141 -8.60 -4.45 5.21
C LEU A 141 -8.21 -2.98 5.05
N ALA A 142 -7.87 -2.59 3.83
CA ALA A 142 -7.57 -1.21 3.48
C ALA A 142 -8.16 -0.84 2.13
N VAL A 143 -8.42 0.46 1.97
CA VAL A 143 -8.62 1.07 0.66
C VAL A 143 -7.33 1.70 0.21
N GLU A 144 -6.89 1.35 -1.00
CA GLU A 144 -5.69 1.87 -1.64
C GLU A 144 -6.06 2.84 -2.76
N LEU A 145 -5.48 4.03 -2.70
CA LEU A 145 -5.58 5.07 -3.71
C LEU A 145 -4.29 5.10 -4.53
N GLY A 146 -4.37 4.75 -5.80
CA GLY A 146 -3.20 4.58 -6.67
C GLY A 146 -3.02 5.69 -7.71
N VAL A 147 -1.77 6.06 -7.93
CA VAL A 147 -1.32 6.98 -9.01
C VAL A 147 -0.05 6.43 -9.67
N THR A 148 0.18 6.72 -10.96
CA THR A 148 1.35 6.18 -11.69
C THR A 148 2.42 7.21 -12.03
N ILE A 149 2.20 8.48 -11.72
CA ILE A 149 3.12 9.59 -12.05
C ILE A 149 3.69 10.20 -10.77
N PRO A 150 5.02 10.34 -10.65
CA PRO A 150 6.06 10.04 -11.65
C PRO A 150 6.40 8.55 -11.77
N ARG A 151 5.93 7.73 -10.84
CA ARG A 151 6.03 6.27 -10.83
C ARG A 151 4.86 5.69 -10.05
N PRO A 152 4.55 4.38 -10.20
CA PRO A 152 3.48 3.74 -9.44
C PRO A 152 3.70 3.90 -7.93
N CYS A 153 2.73 4.54 -7.29
CA CYS A 153 2.68 4.73 -5.85
C CYS A 153 1.24 4.79 -5.36
N TRP A 154 1.09 4.64 -4.05
CA TRP A 154 -0.22 4.56 -3.44
C TRP A 154 -0.23 5.05 -2.00
N VAL A 155 -1.44 5.40 -1.57
CA VAL A 155 -1.78 5.65 -0.16
C VAL A 155 -2.88 4.66 0.22
N GLY A 156 -2.62 3.85 1.24
CA GLY A 156 -3.58 2.93 1.83
C GLY A 156 -4.11 3.44 3.15
N VAL A 157 -5.42 3.35 3.36
CA VAL A 157 -6.09 3.68 4.64
C VAL A 157 -6.79 2.43 5.16
N TYR A 158 -6.54 2.07 6.42
CA TYR A 158 -7.19 0.91 7.02
C TYR A 158 -8.67 1.19 7.24
N VAL A 159 -9.52 0.24 6.80
CA VAL A 159 -10.99 0.32 6.89
C VAL A 159 -11.57 -0.80 7.75
N SER A 160 -10.72 -1.51 8.48
CA SER A 160 -11.12 -2.48 9.50
C SER A 160 -10.35 -2.24 10.80
N PRO A 161 -11.02 -2.18 11.96
CA PRO A 161 -10.33 -2.13 13.25
C PRO A 161 -9.58 -3.44 13.52
N ALA A 162 -8.55 -3.35 14.37
CA ALA A 162 -7.86 -4.53 14.90
C ALA A 162 -8.67 -5.12 16.08
N SER A 163 -9.77 -5.82 15.78
CA SER A 163 -10.61 -6.45 16.81
C SER A 163 -10.72 -7.96 16.62
N GLY A 164 -9.94 -8.70 17.39
CA GLY A 164 -9.99 -10.16 17.42
C GLY A 164 -9.41 -10.82 16.15
N PRO A 165 -9.70 -12.12 15.92
CA PRO A 165 -9.09 -12.89 14.84
C PRO A 165 -9.69 -12.60 13.45
N VAL A 166 -10.74 -11.80 13.37
CA VAL A 166 -11.44 -11.46 12.11
C VAL A 166 -11.62 -9.95 12.04
N HIS A 167 -11.00 -9.34 11.04
CA HIS A 167 -11.12 -7.93 10.70
C HIS A 167 -12.39 -7.70 9.91
N ARG A 168 -13.29 -6.89 10.48
CA ARG A 168 -14.55 -6.54 9.84
C ARG A 168 -14.45 -5.18 9.18
N LEU A 169 -14.95 -5.10 7.96
CA LEU A 169 -15.01 -3.86 7.20
C LEU A 169 -15.95 -2.85 7.87
N VAL A 170 -15.54 -1.60 7.95
CA VAL A 170 -16.36 -0.47 8.40
C VAL A 170 -16.83 0.28 7.16
N THR A 171 -18.06 0.02 6.73
CA THR A 171 -18.63 0.56 5.48
C THR A 171 -18.74 2.07 5.48
N ASP A 172 -19.02 2.69 6.63
CA ASP A 172 -19.14 4.15 6.74
C ASP A 172 -17.85 4.91 6.40
N VAL A 173 -16.70 4.24 6.48
CA VAL A 173 -15.40 4.82 6.07
C VAL A 173 -15.24 4.76 4.56
N LEU A 174 -15.77 3.72 3.90
CA LEU A 174 -15.69 3.55 2.45
C LEU A 174 -16.51 4.60 1.70
N ASP A 175 -17.69 4.93 2.20
CA ASP A 175 -18.57 5.96 1.63
C ASP A 175 -17.97 7.37 1.67
N ARG A 176 -16.87 7.56 2.41
CA ARG A 176 -16.13 8.83 2.47
C ARG A 176 -14.92 8.86 1.55
N VAL A 177 -14.52 7.71 0.98
CA VAL A 177 -13.32 7.54 0.15
C VAL A 177 -13.68 7.37 -1.33
N VAL A 178 -14.91 6.91 -1.63
CA VAL A 178 -15.46 6.72 -2.99
C VAL A 178 -16.57 7.73 -3.27
#